data_AF-A0A3D3XJV6-F1
#
_entry.id   AF-A0A3D3XJV6-F1
#
_cell.length_a   1.000
_cell.length_b   1.000
_cell.length_c   1.000
_cell.angle_alpha   90.00
_cell.angle_beta   90.00
_cell.angle_gamma   90.00
#
_symmetry.space_group_name_H-M   'P 1'
#
loop_
_entity.id
_entity.type
_entity.pdbx_description
1 polymer ?
#
loop_
_entity_poly.entity_id
_entity_poly.type
_entity_poly.pdbx_seq_one_letter_code
_entity_poly.pdbx_strand_id
1 'polypeptide(L)'
;KSVGEAMAIGRTFKESLQKCLRSMEIGRAGLGGDGKPWRLGENTYGDLDILPREVITQKLSVPNAERIFFIRHAYRAGFTMEEIHKLTMIDPWFLVQIREIVEVEEELAQMA
;
A
#
# COMPACT_ATOMS: atom_id res chain seq x y z
N LYS A 1 17.05 6.16 -3.91
CA LYS A 1 17.64 6.92 -2.77
C LYS A 1 16.71 8.07 -2.46
N SER A 2 16.55 8.43 -1.18
CA SER A 2 15.68 9.55 -0.80
C SER A 2 16.34 10.90 -1.13
N VAL A 3 15.52 11.90 -1.44
CA VAL A 3 15.91 13.31 -1.63
C VAL A 3 15.21 14.25 -0.64
N GLY A 4 14.35 13.71 0.24
CA GLY A 4 13.58 14.47 1.23
C GLY A 4 12.77 13.55 2.15
N GLU A 5 12.07 14.13 3.11
CA GLU A 5 11.22 13.40 4.04
C GLU A 5 9.97 14.22 4.40
N ALA A 6 8.92 13.52 4.83
CA ALA A 6 7.70 14.12 5.34
C ALA A 6 7.41 13.57 6.73
N MET A 7 6.81 14.40 7.59
CA MET A 7 6.36 14.00 8.92
C MET A 7 4.89 14.37 9.08
N ALA A 8 4.11 13.48 9.67
CA ALA A 8 2.71 13.72 10.00
C ALA A 8 2.43 13.37 11.46
N ILE A 9 1.40 14.03 12.01
CA ILE A 9 0.91 13.81 13.37
C ILE A 9 -0.55 13.34 13.29
N GLY A 10 -0.84 12.24 13.99
CA GLY A 10 -2.17 11.68 14.15
C GLY A 10 -2.30 11.00 15.50
N ARG A 11 -3.53 10.88 16.01
CA ARG A 11 -3.83 10.16 17.25
C ARG A 11 -3.88 8.64 17.05
N THR A 12 -3.90 8.20 15.79
CA THR A 12 -3.79 6.80 15.41
C THR A 12 -2.69 6.62 14.36
N PHE A 13 -2.14 5.41 14.27
CA PHE A 13 -1.16 5.07 13.24
C PHE A 13 -1.74 5.27 11.83
N LYS A 14 -2.97 4.80 11.60
CA LYS A 14 -3.64 4.89 10.29
C LYS A 14 -3.79 6.33 9.82
N GLU A 15 -4.21 7.23 10.72
CA GLU A 15 -4.33 8.66 10.45
C GLU A 15 -2.96 9.27 10.10
N SER A 16 -1.94 9.01 10.93
CA SER A 16 -0.60 9.55 10.70
C SER A 16 0.01 9.04 9.39
N LEU A 17 -0.12 7.74 9.11
CA LEU A 17 0.37 7.10 7.88
C LEU A 17 -0.28 7.73 6.64
N GLN A 18 -1.62 7.78 6.59
CA GLN A 18 -2.36 8.34 5.45
C GLN A 18 -2.01 9.82 5.21
N LYS A 19 -1.89 10.62 6.28
CA LYS A 19 -1.44 12.01 6.17
C LYS A 19 -0.02 12.10 5.61
N CYS A 20 0.91 11.30 6.14
CA CYS A 20 2.30 11.30 5.69
C CYS A 20 2.42 10.94 4.20
N LEU A 21 1.76 9.86 3.76
CA LEU A 21 1.79 9.41 2.36
C LEU A 21 1.28 10.49 1.39
N ARG A 22 0.23 11.22 1.78
CA ARG A 22 -0.31 12.33 1.01
C ARG A 22 0.64 13.53 0.96
N SER A 23 1.39 13.78 2.01
CA SER A 23 2.38 14.87 2.10
C SER A 23 3.70 14.57 1.39
N MET A 24 3.86 13.41 0.76
CA MET A 24 5.09 13.06 0.03
C MET A 24 5.21 13.75 -1.34
N GLU A 25 4.20 14.51 -1.79
CA GLU A 25 4.18 15.21 -3.10
C GLU A 25 4.43 14.30 -4.32
N ILE A 26 4.24 12.99 -4.18
CA ILE A 26 4.24 12.00 -5.27
C ILE A 26 2.86 11.87 -5.94
N GLY A 27 1.96 12.80 -5.59
CA GLY A 27 0.57 12.85 -6.04
C GLY A 27 -0.29 11.67 -5.58
N ARG A 28 0.10 10.93 -4.54
CA ARG A 28 -0.75 9.90 -3.93
C ARG A 28 -1.68 10.58 -2.91
N ALA A 29 -2.94 10.16 -2.84
CA ALA A 29 -3.89 10.73 -1.87
C ALA A 29 -3.77 10.11 -0.46
N GLY A 30 -3.01 9.02 -0.33
CA GLY A 30 -2.89 8.17 0.84
C GLY A 30 -2.27 6.83 0.43
N LEU A 31 -2.75 5.73 1.01
CA LEU A 31 -2.32 4.37 0.67
C LEU A 31 -2.87 3.87 -0.69
N GLY A 32 -4.00 4.43 -1.15
CA GLY A 32 -4.71 4.04 -2.37
C GLY A 32 -6.00 4.86 -2.55
N GLY A 33 -6.89 4.41 -3.43
CA GLY A 33 -8.19 5.03 -3.67
C GLY A 33 -8.11 6.35 -4.44
N ASP A 34 -6.99 6.60 -5.12
CA ASP A 34 -6.73 7.85 -5.85
C ASP A 34 -6.95 7.71 -7.36
N GLY A 35 -7.35 6.52 -7.83
CA GLY A 35 -7.64 6.23 -9.24
C GLY A 35 -6.38 6.23 -10.12
N LYS A 36 -5.18 6.33 -9.55
CA LYS A 36 -3.95 6.37 -10.33
C LYS A 36 -3.53 4.97 -10.79
N PRO A 37 -3.27 4.78 -12.09
CA PRO A 37 -2.86 3.49 -12.61
C PRO A 37 -1.44 3.13 -12.18
N TRP A 38 -1.15 1.83 -12.20
CA TRP A 38 0.16 1.24 -11.96
C TRP A 38 0.73 0.70 -13.27
N ARG A 39 1.91 1.21 -13.66
CA ARG A 39 2.65 0.72 -14.82
C ARG A 39 3.68 -0.30 -14.38
N LEU A 40 3.55 -1.53 -14.86
CA LEU A 40 4.37 -2.67 -14.47
C LEU A 40 4.88 -3.37 -15.74
N GLY A 41 6.10 -3.02 -16.14
CA GLY A 41 6.64 -3.40 -17.44
C GLY A 41 5.84 -2.75 -18.57
N GLU A 42 5.38 -3.56 -19.52
CA GLU A 42 4.56 -3.13 -20.66
C GLU A 42 3.06 -3.01 -20.32
N ASN A 43 2.65 -3.51 -19.14
CA ASN A 43 1.26 -3.55 -18.73
C ASN A 43 0.88 -2.34 -17.87
N THR A 44 -0.36 -1.89 -18.00
CA THR A 44 -0.97 -0.85 -17.16
C THR A 44 -2.18 -1.44 -16.45
N TYR A 45 -2.23 -1.29 -15.13
CA TYR A 45 -3.32 -1.74 -14.27
C TYR A 45 -3.99 -0.52 -13.64
N GLY A 46 -5.31 -0.53 -13.53
CA GLY A 46 -6.07 0.42 -12.74
C GLY A 46 -5.72 0.35 -11.25
N ASP A 47 -6.13 1.37 -10.48
CA ASP A 47 -5.86 1.40 -9.03
C ASP A 47 -6.56 0.25 -8.28
N LEU A 48 -7.75 -0.14 -8.76
CA LEU A 48 -8.56 -1.21 -8.19
C LEU A 48 -8.30 -2.58 -8.83
N ASP A 49 -7.47 -2.69 -9.87
CA ASP A 49 -7.16 -3.98 -10.47
C ASP A 49 -6.37 -4.87 -9.52
N ILE A 50 -6.59 -6.18 -9.59
CA ILE A 50 -5.79 -7.16 -8.85
C ILE A 50 -4.50 -7.41 -9.63
N LEU A 51 -3.36 -7.03 -9.01
CA LEU A 51 -2.05 -7.23 -9.62
C LEU A 51 -1.60 -8.71 -9.52
N PRO A 52 -0.77 -9.20 -10.47
CA PRO A 52 -0.23 -10.56 -10.40
C PRO A 52 0.56 -10.82 -9.11
N ARG A 53 0.34 -11.98 -8.47
CA ARG A 53 1.01 -12.36 -7.21
C ARG A 53 2.53 -12.39 -7.35
N GLU A 54 3.09 -12.77 -8.51
CA GLU A 54 4.54 -12.77 -8.71
C GLU A 54 5.11 -11.35 -8.63
N VAL A 55 4.44 -10.36 -9.24
CA VAL A 55 4.87 -8.96 -9.24
C VAL A 55 4.82 -8.38 -7.83
N ILE A 56 3.75 -8.66 -7.09
CA ILE A 56 3.61 -8.25 -5.68
C ILE A 56 4.75 -8.86 -4.86
N THR A 57 4.99 -10.17 -5.00
CA THR A 57 6.03 -10.88 -4.26
C THR A 57 7.41 -10.27 -4.47
N GLN A 58 7.76 -9.92 -5.72
CA GLN A 58 9.02 -9.25 -6.05
C GLN A 58 9.11 -7.86 -5.39
N LYS A 59 8.04 -7.06 -5.47
CA LYS A 59 7.98 -5.70 -4.91
C LYS A 59 7.98 -5.69 -3.38
N LEU A 60 7.55 -6.76 -2.73
CA LEU A 60 7.62 -6.91 -1.27
C LEU A 60 8.99 -7.41 -0.79
N SER A 61 9.58 -8.36 -1.51
CA SER A 61 10.86 -9.01 -1.15
C SER A 61 12.06 -8.04 -1.18
N VAL A 62 12.07 -7.10 -2.13
CA VAL A 62 13.17 -6.13 -2.27
C VAL A 62 12.72 -4.76 -1.80
N PRO A 63 13.32 -4.17 -0.75
CA PRO A 63 12.99 -2.83 -0.28
C PRO A 63 13.09 -1.78 -1.40
N ASN A 64 11.99 -1.07 -1.63
CA ASN A 64 11.88 -0.03 -2.65
C ASN A 64 10.92 1.08 -2.19
N ALA A 65 10.93 2.22 -2.89
CA ALA A 65 10.14 3.40 -2.53
C ALA A 65 8.62 3.17 -2.59
N GLU A 66 8.17 2.20 -3.40
CA GLU A 66 6.75 1.93 -3.61
C GLU A 66 6.24 0.78 -2.71
N ARG A 67 7.12 0.14 -1.94
CA ARG A 67 6.83 -1.10 -1.20
C ARG A 67 5.58 -0.99 -0.32
N ILE A 68 5.38 0.16 0.32
CA ILE A 68 4.20 0.41 1.18
C ILE A 68 2.88 0.27 0.41
N PHE A 69 2.82 0.71 -0.85
CA PHE A 69 1.63 0.58 -1.70
C PHE A 69 1.42 -0.86 -2.17
N PHE A 70 2.51 -1.63 -2.34
CA PHE A 70 2.42 -3.04 -2.68
C PHE A 70 1.93 -3.91 -1.51
N ILE A 71 2.00 -3.44 -0.26
CA ILE A 71 1.35 -4.10 0.88
C ILE A 71 -0.17 -4.01 0.74
N ARG A 72 -0.71 -2.86 0.32
CA ARG A 72 -2.13 -2.72 -0.02
C ARG A 72 -2.53 -3.71 -1.11
N HIS A 73 -1.80 -3.73 -2.22
CA HIS A 73 -2.08 -4.67 -3.32
C HIS A 73 -1.98 -6.13 -2.90
N ALA A 74 -1.08 -6.47 -1.98
CA ALA A 74 -0.97 -7.82 -1.45
C ALA A 74 -2.23 -8.24 -0.69
N TYR A 75 -2.77 -7.38 0.19
CA TYR A 75 -4.02 -7.69 0.86
C TYR A 75 -5.19 -7.84 -0.12
N ARG A 76 -5.30 -6.94 -1.11
CA ARG A 76 -6.34 -7.02 -2.15
C ARG A 76 -6.21 -8.29 -3.00
N ALA A 77 -4.98 -8.76 -3.25
CA ALA A 77 -4.69 -10.02 -3.94
C ALA A 77 -4.74 -11.28 -3.03
N GLY A 78 -5.26 -11.14 -1.80
CA GLY A 78 -5.48 -12.26 -0.88
C GLY A 78 -4.21 -12.83 -0.26
N PHE A 79 -3.14 -12.05 -0.10
CA PHE A 79 -1.99 -12.47 0.70
C PHE A 79 -2.35 -12.50 2.19
N THR A 80 -1.83 -13.47 2.93
CA THR A 80 -1.95 -13.47 4.38
C THR A 80 -0.95 -12.50 5.01
N MET A 81 -1.23 -12.07 6.25
CA MET A 81 -0.32 -11.22 7.00
C MET A 81 1.05 -11.91 7.20
N GLU A 82 1.05 -13.22 7.43
CA GLU A 82 2.26 -14.03 7.60
C GLU A 82 3.10 -14.08 6.32
N GLU A 83 2.45 -14.19 5.15
CA GLU A 83 3.14 -14.12 3.85
C GLU A 83 3.82 -12.74 3.68
N ILE A 84 3.09 -11.65 3.94
CA ILE A 84 3.63 -10.29 3.82
C ILE A 84 4.76 -10.05 4.84
N HIS A 85 4.59 -10.52 6.09
CA HIS A 85 5.63 -10.44 7.11
C HIS A 85 6.88 -11.18 6.68
N LYS A 86 6.76 -12.41 6.19
CA LYS A 86 7.91 -13.20 5.72
C LYS A 86 8.66 -12.54 4.57
N LEU A 87 7.95 -11.87 3.67
CA LEU A 87 8.55 -11.18 2.51
C LEU A 87 9.20 -9.84 2.90
N THR A 88 8.62 -9.11 3.85
CA THR A 88 9.01 -7.71 4.13
C THR A 88 9.77 -7.51 5.43
N MET A 89 9.67 -8.48 6.35
CA MET A 89 10.08 -8.41 7.76
C MET A 89 9.45 -7.25 8.55
N ILE A 90 8.37 -6.65 8.05
CA ILE A 90 7.63 -5.59 8.75
C ILE A 90 6.84 -6.23 9.88
N ASP A 91 6.91 -5.63 11.07
CA ASP A 91 6.22 -6.15 12.25
C ASP A 91 4.71 -6.36 11.99
N PRO A 92 4.15 -7.52 12.40
CA PRO A 92 2.74 -7.84 12.22
C PRO A 92 1.78 -6.75 12.69
N TRP A 93 2.12 -6.00 13.74
CA TRP A 93 1.28 -4.92 14.25
C TRP A 93 1.02 -3.85 13.18
N PHE A 94 2.06 -3.40 12.46
CA PHE A 94 1.90 -2.43 11.37
C PHE A 94 1.10 -3.00 10.20
N LEU A 95 1.32 -4.28 9.90
CA LEU A 95 0.62 -4.98 8.83
C LEU A 95 -0.88 -5.08 9.12
N VAL A 96 -1.27 -5.33 10.37
CA VAL A 96 -2.67 -5.29 10.82
C VAL A 96 -3.25 -3.89 10.65
N GLN A 97 -2.52 -2.84 11.06
CA GLN A 97 -3.02 -1.47 10.88
C GLN A 97 -3.24 -1.10 9.41
N ILE A 98 -2.36 -1.55 8.51
CA ILE A 98 -2.51 -1.35 7.06
C ILE A 98 -3.69 -2.16 6.52
N ARG A 99 -3.86 -3.41 6.96
CA ARG A 99 -4.96 -4.27 6.56
C ARG A 99 -6.31 -3.64 6.83
N GLU A 100 -6.52 -3.11 8.04
CA GLU A 100 -7.76 -2.43 8.41
C GLU A 100 -8.07 -1.21 7.52
N ILE A 101 -7.05 -0.51 6.99
CA ILE A 101 -7.26 0.58 6.02
C ILE A 101 -7.79 0.01 4.70
N VAL A 102 -7.22 -1.10 4.23
CA VAL A 102 -7.61 -1.76 2.97
C VAL A 102 -9.02 -2.35 3.09
N GLU A 103 -9.38 -2.92 4.24
CA GLU A 103 -10.73 -3.45 4.47
C GLU A 103 -11.78 -2.33 4.37
N VAL A 104 -11.54 -1.17 5.00
CA VAL A 104 -12.43 -0.01 4.87
C VAL A 104 -12.50 0.52 3.43
N GLU A 105 -11.39 0.51 2.69
CA GLU A 105 -11.39 0.89 1.28
C GLU A 105 -12.28 -0.02 0.43
N GLU A 106 -12.19 -1.34 0.62
CA GLU A 106 -13.01 -2.32 -0.09
C GLU A 106 -14.51 -2.21 0.27
N GLU A 107 -14.82 -1.94 1.55
CA GLU A 107 -16.18 -1.65 1.99
C GLU A 107 -16.75 -0.42 1.26
N LEU A 108 -16.00 0.68 1.21
CA LEU A 108 -16.42 1.90 0.53
C LEU A 108 -16.59 1.70 -0.98
N ALA A 109 -15.73 0.90 -1.61
CA ALA A 109 -15.82 0.60 -3.04
C ALA A 109 -17.08 -0.19 -3.41
N GLN A 110 -17.62 -1.01 -2.50
CA GLN A 110 -18.87 -1.76 -2.71
C GLN A 110 -20.13 -0.91 -2.50
N MET A 111 -20.02 0.24 -1.83
CA MET A 111 -21.15 1.15 -1.59
C MET A 111 -21.38 2.17 -2.72
N ALA A 112 -20.40 2.31 -3.64
CA ALA A 112 -20.44 3.23 -4.77
C ALA A 112 -21.08 2.61 -6.01
#